data_AF-A0A9E6EFN9-F1
#
_entry.id   AF-A0A9E6EFN9-F1
#
_cell.length_a   1.000
_cell.length_b   1.000
_cell.length_c   1.000
_cell.angle_alpha   90.00
_cell.angle_beta   90.00
_cell.angle_gamma   90.00
#
_symmetry.space_group_name_H-M   'P 1'
#
loop_
_entity.id
_entity.type
_entity.pdbx_description
1 polymer ?
#
loop_
_entity_poly.entity_id
_entity_poly.type
_entity_poly.pdbx_seq_one_letter_code
_entity_poly.pdbx_strand_id
1 'polypeptide(L)'
;MTQKTSLRISLLTALWFLALGGWGLHWYIHPPAKETSNLIPFYAGLISVIFIPLLFSFKKTVSYAYVLNGMLAIIGTITMAKYKLLPDIAILWGKFLLGKALFDLELLKSDEARHRSGRFWRYPNLGWWYVHAASLTGAFLLGYYYWA
;
A
#
# COMPACT_ATOMS: atom_id res chain seq x y z
N MET A 1 16.26 -16.57 17.92
CA MET A 1 15.32 -16.13 16.86
C MET A 1 15.69 -16.81 15.54
N THR A 2 14.71 -17.24 14.74
CA THR A 2 15.01 -17.74 13.37
C THR A 2 15.29 -16.58 12.41
N GLN A 3 16.06 -16.83 11.34
CA GLN A 3 16.32 -15.81 10.31
C GLN A 3 15.02 -15.27 9.70
N LYS A 4 14.01 -16.13 9.45
CA LYS A 4 12.68 -15.72 8.98
C LYS A 4 12.01 -14.75 9.95
N THR A 5 12.03 -15.06 11.24
CA THR A 5 11.43 -14.19 12.27
C THR A 5 12.12 -12.83 12.33
N SER A 6 13.45 -12.81 12.22
CA SER A 6 14.23 -11.56 12.20
C SER A 6 13.86 -10.68 10.99
N LEU A 7 13.85 -11.26 9.79
CA LEU A 7 13.45 -10.56 8.56
C LEU A 7 12.01 -10.04 8.64
N ARG A 8 11.09 -10.85 9.17
CA ARG A 8 9.69 -10.47 9.34
C ARG A 8 9.54 -9.24 10.24
N ILE A 9 10.22 -9.25 11.40
CA ILE A 9 10.18 -8.13 12.34
C ILE A 9 10.80 -6.89 11.70
N SER A 10 11.96 -7.03 11.04
CA SER A 10 12.59 -5.91 10.34
C SER A 10 11.68 -5.28 9.27
N LEU A 11 11.03 -6.10 8.44
CA LEU A 11 10.08 -5.61 7.43
C LEU A 11 8.84 -4.96 8.04
N LEU A 12 8.28 -5.52 9.11
CA LEU A 12 7.15 -4.92 9.84
C LEU A 12 7.53 -3.56 10.44
N THR A 13 8.70 -3.48 11.06
CA THR A 13 9.22 -2.24 11.64
C THR A 13 9.45 -1.18 10.56
N ALA A 14 10.08 -1.55 9.44
CA ALA A 14 10.28 -0.66 8.31
C ALA A 14 8.94 -0.18 7.72
N LEU A 15 7.98 -1.08 7.57
CA LEU A 15 6.63 -0.75 7.09
C LEU A 15 5.94 0.26 8.01
N TRP A 16 6.05 0.07 9.32
CA TRP A 16 5.45 0.98 10.31
C TRP A 16 6.10 2.37 10.29
N PHE A 17 7.43 2.45 10.29
CA PHE A 17 8.14 3.74 10.21
C PHE A 17 7.84 4.49 8.93
N LEU A 18 7.76 3.78 7.80
CA LEU A 18 7.51 4.39 6.51
C LEU A 18 6.05 4.85 6.38
N ALA A 19 5.10 4.10 6.95
CA ALA A 19 3.71 4.53 7.09
C ALA A 19 3.57 5.76 8.00
N LEU A 20 4.27 5.77 9.14
CA LEU A 20 4.25 6.89 10.09
C LEU A 20 4.88 8.14 9.48
N GLY A 21 6.02 8.00 8.80
CA GLY A 21 6.67 9.10 8.08
C GLY A 21 5.80 9.68 6.97
N GLY A 22 5.14 8.82 6.19
CA GLY A 22 4.19 9.27 5.16
C GLY A 22 2.98 9.99 5.73
N TRP A 23 2.39 9.48 6.82
CA TRP A 23 1.28 10.13 7.50
C TRP A 23 1.69 11.48 8.11
N GLY A 24 2.88 11.55 8.72
CA GLY A 24 3.43 12.79 9.27
C GLY A 24 3.72 13.85 8.20
N LEU A 25 4.30 13.43 7.06
CA LEU A 25 4.50 14.32 5.91
C LEU A 25 3.15 14.85 5.40
N HIS A 26 2.16 13.97 5.28
CA HIS A 26 0.84 14.36 4.82
C HIS A 26 0.13 15.31 5.79
N TRP A 27 0.27 15.12 7.10
CA TRP A 27 -0.22 16.07 8.10
C TRP A 27 0.42 17.44 7.90
N TYR A 28 1.73 17.49 7.70
CA TYR A 28 2.48 18.73 7.52
C TYR A 28 2.01 19.51 6.28
N ILE A 29 1.81 18.82 5.15
CA ILE A 29 1.38 19.43 3.88
C ILE A 29 -0.13 19.74 3.90
N HIS A 30 -0.95 18.84 4.44
CA HIS A 30 -2.40 18.93 4.50
C HIS A 30 -2.93 18.81 5.94
N PRO A 31 -2.89 19.91 6.72
CA PRO A 31 -3.42 19.88 8.08
C PRO A 31 -4.93 19.56 8.07
N PRO A 32 -5.40 18.59 8.90
CA PRO A 32 -6.79 18.16 8.92
C PRO A 32 -7.74 19.25 9.45
N ALA A 33 -7.23 20.21 10.21
CA ALA A 33 -8.02 21.31 10.77
C ALA A 33 -8.35 22.42 9.75
N LYS A 34 -7.73 22.42 8.56
CA LYS A 34 -7.94 23.47 7.55
C LYS A 34 -9.13 23.21 6.64
N GLU A 35 -9.33 21.97 6.20
CA GLU A 35 -10.34 21.61 5.21
C GLU A 35 -10.93 20.23 5.53
N THR A 36 -12.24 20.08 5.36
CA THR A 36 -12.94 18.80 5.62
C THR A 36 -12.50 17.69 4.68
N SER A 37 -12.06 18.03 3.46
CA SER A 37 -11.48 17.08 2.50
C SER A 37 -10.18 16.44 3.01
N ASN A 38 -9.46 17.10 3.93
CA ASN A 38 -8.21 16.58 4.49
C ASN A 38 -8.45 15.52 5.58
N LEU A 39 -9.69 15.34 6.05
CA LEU A 39 -10.04 14.29 7.01
C LEU A 39 -9.93 12.89 6.38
N ILE A 40 -10.34 12.73 5.12
CA ILE A 40 -10.27 11.45 4.41
C ILE A 40 -8.83 10.91 4.36
N PRO A 41 -7.83 11.65 3.84
CA PRO A 41 -6.47 11.16 3.80
C PRO A 41 -5.84 11.05 5.19
N PHE A 42 -6.26 11.88 6.17
CA PHE A 42 -5.84 11.73 7.56
C PHE A 42 -6.23 10.36 8.14
N TYR A 43 -7.50 9.96 8.02
CA TYR A 43 -7.96 8.66 8.51
C TYR A 43 -7.39 7.51 7.68
N ALA A 44 -7.25 7.66 6.36
CA ALA A 44 -6.59 6.65 5.52
C ALA A 44 -5.11 6.43 5.91
N GLY A 45 -4.42 7.49 6.31
CA GLY A 45 -3.08 7.43 6.88
C GLY A 45 -3.05 6.73 8.24
N LEU A 46 -3.99 7.02 9.13
CA LEU A 46 -4.12 6.33 10.43
C LEU A 46 -4.38 4.82 10.26
N ILE A 47 -5.25 4.45 9.30
CA ILE A 47 -5.46 3.05 8.91
C ILE A 47 -4.14 2.42 8.44
N SER A 48 -3.35 3.16 7.66
CA SER A 48 -2.05 2.68 7.19
C SER A 48 -1.01 2.49 8.30
N VAL A 49 -1.00 3.35 9.32
CA VAL A 49 -0.03 3.29 10.43
C VAL A 49 -0.39 2.18 11.42
N ILE A 50 -1.68 1.97 11.69
CA ILE A 50 -2.14 1.06 12.74
C ILE A 50 -2.57 -0.28 12.14
N PHE A 51 -3.59 -0.26 11.28
CA PHE A 51 -4.27 -1.48 10.85
C PHE A 51 -3.43 -2.31 9.90
N ILE A 52 -2.68 -1.71 8.96
CA ILE A 52 -1.88 -2.50 8.02
C ILE A 52 -0.77 -3.30 8.75
N PRO A 53 0.09 -2.70 9.60
CA PRO A 53 1.10 -3.47 10.35
C PRO A 53 0.47 -4.50 11.29
N LEU A 54 -0.68 -4.18 11.90
CA LEU A 54 -1.42 -5.11 12.75
C LEU A 54 -1.92 -6.33 11.95
N LEU A 55 -2.52 -6.12 10.77
CA LEU A 55 -2.99 -7.20 9.92
C LEU A 55 -1.82 -8.06 9.39
N PHE A 56 -0.66 -7.47 9.12
CA PHE A 56 0.54 -8.25 8.77
C PHE A 56 1.15 -9.02 9.96
N SER A 57 0.83 -8.63 11.19
CA SER A 57 1.26 -9.31 12.40
C SER A 57 0.55 -10.66 12.62
N PHE A 58 -0.61 -10.89 12.00
CA PHE A 58 -1.31 -12.17 12.05
C PHE A 58 -1.27 -12.90 10.70
N LYS A 59 -0.77 -14.14 10.68
CA LYS A 59 -0.66 -14.96 9.46
C LYS A 59 -1.98 -15.10 8.70
N LYS A 60 -3.09 -15.22 9.44
CA LYS A 60 -4.44 -15.36 8.86
C LYS A 60 -4.91 -14.12 8.09
N THR A 61 -4.31 -12.96 8.36
CA THR A 61 -4.72 -11.68 7.76
C THR A 61 -3.69 -11.08 6.81
N VAL A 62 -2.58 -11.77 6.54
CA VAL A 62 -1.53 -11.29 5.63
C VAL A 62 -2.05 -10.99 4.22
N SER A 63 -2.94 -11.82 3.68
CA SER A 63 -3.54 -11.58 2.37
C SER A 63 -4.43 -10.33 2.35
N TYR A 64 -5.23 -10.13 3.40
CA TYR A 64 -6.05 -8.92 3.55
C TYR A 64 -5.17 -7.68 3.71
N ALA A 65 -4.11 -7.76 4.51
CA ALA A 65 -3.15 -6.68 4.71
C ALA A 65 -2.49 -6.27 3.38
N TYR A 66 -2.11 -7.26 2.56
CA TYR A 66 -1.50 -7.02 1.25
C TYR A 66 -2.45 -6.33 0.29
N VAL A 67 -3.70 -6.82 0.19
CA VAL A 67 -4.72 -6.21 -0.67
C VAL A 67 -5.02 -4.78 -0.21
N LEU A 68 -5.27 -4.58 1.08
CA LEU A 68 -5.56 -3.25 1.63
C LEU A 68 -4.40 -2.27 1.38
N ASN A 69 -3.15 -2.71 1.59
CA ASN A 69 -1.98 -1.89 1.40
C ASN A 69 -1.80 -1.45 -0.06
N GLY A 70 -2.01 -2.35 -1.02
CA GLY A 70 -1.92 -1.99 -2.44
C GLY A 70 -3.07 -1.12 -2.93
N MET A 71 -4.30 -1.36 -2.47
CA MET A 71 -5.45 -0.50 -2.83
C MET A 71 -5.25 0.93 -2.32
N LEU A 72 -4.79 1.09 -1.07
CA LEU A 72 -4.47 2.41 -0.51
C LEU A 72 -3.32 3.10 -1.27
N ALA A 73 -2.32 2.35 -1.73
CA ALA A 73 -1.24 2.90 -2.54
C ALA A 73 -1.73 3.42 -3.90
N ILE A 74 -2.61 2.67 -4.58
CA ILE A 74 -3.19 3.10 -5.86
C ILE A 74 -4.08 4.32 -5.68
N ILE A 75 -5.04 4.25 -4.74
CA ILE A 75 -5.97 5.35 -4.47
C ILE A 75 -5.18 6.61 -4.07
N GLY A 76 -4.21 6.47 -3.17
CA GLY A 76 -3.33 7.56 -2.76
C GLY A 76 -2.52 8.14 -3.92
N THR A 77 -1.99 7.29 -4.81
CA THR A 77 -1.27 7.78 -6.00
C THR A 77 -2.17 8.62 -6.89
N ILE A 78 -3.39 8.16 -7.18
CA ILE A 78 -4.33 8.86 -8.06
C ILE A 78 -4.73 10.22 -7.45
N THR A 79 -5.05 10.25 -6.15
CA THR A 79 -5.47 11.48 -5.48
C THR A 79 -4.33 12.48 -5.28
N MET A 80 -3.11 12.00 -5.00
CA MET A 80 -1.93 12.84 -4.79
C MET A 80 -1.29 13.33 -6.09
N ALA A 81 -1.45 12.59 -7.20
CA ALA A 81 -0.95 12.99 -8.51
C ALA A 81 -1.51 14.35 -8.95
N LYS A 82 -2.77 14.64 -8.59
CA LYS A 82 -3.42 15.95 -8.82
C LYS A 82 -2.62 17.12 -8.22
N TYR A 83 -1.95 16.89 -7.08
CA TYR A 83 -1.23 17.92 -6.33
C TYR A 83 0.30 17.89 -6.55
N LYS A 84 0.79 17.08 -7.50
CA LYS A 84 2.22 16.90 -7.82
C LYS A 84 3.09 16.51 -6.61
N LEU A 85 2.51 15.77 -5.66
CA LEU A 85 3.18 15.32 -4.42
C LEU A 85 4.05 14.08 -4.65
N LEU A 86 5.12 14.23 -5.44
CA LEU A 86 6.03 13.12 -5.75
C LEU A 86 6.65 12.44 -4.50
N PRO A 87 7.04 13.18 -3.44
CA PRO A 87 7.55 12.54 -2.22
C PRO A 87 6.54 11.61 -1.54
N ASP A 88 5.28 12.04 -1.36
CA ASP A 88 4.21 11.22 -0.78
C ASP A 88 3.95 9.96 -1.62
N ILE A 89 3.95 10.09 -2.94
CA ILE A 89 3.79 8.96 -3.87
C ILE A 89 4.94 7.96 -3.72
N ALA A 90 6.19 8.43 -3.66
CA ALA A 90 7.36 7.57 -3.47
C ALA A 90 7.27 6.79 -2.15
N ILE A 91 6.82 7.43 -1.07
CA ILE A 91 6.59 6.79 0.23
C ILE A 91 5.46 5.75 0.13
N LEU A 92 4.34 6.05 -0.53
CA LEU A 92 3.25 5.09 -0.72
C LEU A 92 3.73 3.81 -1.43
N TRP A 93 4.50 3.95 -2.51
CA TRP A 93 5.04 2.81 -3.24
C TRP A 93 6.12 2.06 -2.45
N GLY A 94 6.98 2.76 -1.70
CA GLY A 94 7.91 2.12 -0.77
C GLY A 94 7.18 1.25 0.27
N LYS A 95 6.11 1.77 0.86
CA LYS A 95 5.25 1.04 1.81
C LYS A 95 4.59 -0.17 1.16
N PHE A 96 4.12 -0.01 -0.08
CA PHE A 96 3.54 -1.11 -0.85
C PHE A 96 4.55 -2.24 -1.11
N LEU A 97 5.77 -1.90 -1.53
CA LEU A 97 6.83 -2.87 -1.82
C LEU A 97 7.28 -3.62 -0.55
N LEU A 98 7.39 -2.93 0.59
CA LEU A 98 7.65 -3.59 1.88
C LEU A 98 6.53 -4.56 2.26
N GLY A 99 5.27 -4.16 2.07
CA GLY A 99 4.12 -5.04 2.29
C GLY A 99 4.11 -6.24 1.34
N LYS A 100 4.54 -6.06 0.09
CA LYS A 100 4.74 -7.17 -0.87
C LYS A 100 5.81 -8.14 -0.39
N ALA A 101 6.98 -7.63 0.01
CA ALA A 101 8.06 -8.46 0.53
C ALA A 101 7.64 -9.26 1.77
N LEU A 102 6.84 -8.65 2.65
CA LEU A 102 6.30 -9.29 3.84
C LEU A 102 5.25 -10.37 3.51
N PHE A 103 4.36 -10.08 2.56
CA PHE A 103 3.40 -11.05 2.04
C PHE A 103 4.10 -12.25 1.41
N ASP A 104 5.12 -11.99 0.59
CA ASP A 104 5.93 -13.01 -0.06
C ASP A 104 6.67 -13.87 1.00
N LEU A 105 7.26 -13.25 2.03
CA LEU A 105 7.95 -13.97 3.12
C LEU A 105 7.01 -14.93 3.90
N GLU A 106 5.75 -14.56 4.07
CA GLU A 106 4.79 -15.37 4.82
C GLU A 106 4.07 -16.43 3.97
N LEU A 107 3.71 -16.11 2.72
CA LEU A 107 2.87 -16.97 1.89
C LEU A 107 3.65 -17.81 0.86
N LEU A 108 4.79 -17.35 0.33
CA LEU A 108 5.51 -18.07 -0.75
C LEU A 108 6.28 -19.32 -0.29
N LYS A 109 6.47 -19.54 1.01
CA LYS A 109 7.18 -20.71 1.54
C LYS A 109 6.28 -21.92 1.85
N SER A 110 4.97 -21.83 1.66
CA SER A 110 4.05 -22.98 1.72
C SER A 110 3.75 -23.49 0.31
N ASP A 111 4.51 -24.49 -0.16
CA ASP A 111 4.30 -25.43 -1.29
C ASP A 111 3.82 -24.96 -2.69
N GLU A 112 3.36 -23.73 -2.91
CA GLU A 112 2.81 -23.26 -4.20
C GLU A 112 3.85 -22.59 -5.12
N ALA A 113 5.09 -22.41 -4.68
CA ALA A 113 6.14 -21.72 -5.46
C ALA A 113 6.41 -22.38 -6.82
N ARG A 114 6.16 -23.69 -6.95
CA ARG A 114 6.34 -24.47 -8.19
C ARG A 114 5.30 -24.16 -9.28
N HIS A 115 4.16 -23.54 -8.94
CA HIS A 115 3.05 -23.29 -9.87
C HIS A 115 3.00 -21.85 -10.45
N ARG A 116 4.03 -21.04 -10.15
CA ARG A 116 4.10 -19.60 -10.47
C ARG A 116 4.95 -19.25 -11.70
N SER A 117 5.63 -20.19 -12.35
CA SER A 117 6.36 -19.86 -13.58
C SER A 117 5.37 -19.43 -14.67
N GLY A 118 5.53 -18.20 -15.19
CA GLY A 118 4.83 -17.71 -16.39
C GLY A 118 3.57 -16.85 -16.21
N ARG A 119 3.10 -16.53 -14.99
CA ARG A 119 1.85 -15.74 -14.80
C ARG A 119 2.03 -14.44 -14.01
N PHE A 120 2.87 -13.53 -14.53
CA PHE A 120 3.13 -12.19 -13.95
C PHE A 120 1.87 -11.33 -13.74
N TRP A 121 0.84 -11.52 -14.57
CA TRP A 121 -0.40 -10.74 -14.55
C TRP A 121 -1.46 -11.22 -13.53
N ARG A 122 -1.22 -12.34 -12.85
CA ARG A 122 -2.17 -12.88 -11.85
C ARG A 122 -1.83 -12.45 -10.43
N TYR A 123 -2.86 -12.35 -9.59
CA TYR A 123 -2.67 -12.22 -8.14
C TYR A 123 -1.73 -13.32 -7.64
N PRO A 124 -0.76 -13.03 -6.77
CA PRO A 124 -0.45 -11.76 -6.10
C PRO A 124 0.74 -10.99 -6.73
N ASN A 125 0.99 -11.13 -8.02
CA ASN A 125 2.16 -10.56 -8.68
C ASN A 125 1.99 -9.07 -9.03
N LEU A 126 3.10 -8.37 -9.32
CA LEU A 126 3.09 -6.93 -9.65
C LEU A 126 2.25 -6.59 -10.88
N GLY A 127 2.21 -7.47 -11.89
CA GLY A 127 1.39 -7.25 -13.09
C GLY A 127 -0.09 -7.08 -12.76
N TRP A 128 -0.61 -7.83 -11.78
CA TRP A 128 -1.99 -7.67 -11.31
C TRP A 128 -2.23 -6.26 -10.75
N TRP A 129 -1.28 -5.73 -9.98
CA TRP A 129 -1.37 -4.37 -9.42
C TRP A 129 -1.26 -3.29 -10.48
N TYR A 130 -0.40 -3.46 -11.50
CA TYR A 130 -0.32 -2.51 -12.61
C TYR A 130 -1.62 -2.43 -13.41
N VAL A 131 -2.29 -3.58 -13.63
CA VAL A 131 -3.61 -3.59 -14.28
C VAL A 131 -4.64 -2.82 -13.46
N HIS A 132 -4.68 -3.01 -12.14
CA HIS A 132 -5.61 -2.28 -11.28
C HIS A 132 -5.28 -0.79 -11.20
N ALA A 133 -4.00 -0.43 -11.11
CA ALA A 133 -3.56 0.95 -11.12
C ALA A 133 -3.96 1.66 -12.42
N ALA A 134 -3.70 1.04 -13.58
CA ALA A 134 -4.10 1.56 -14.89
C ALA A 134 -5.63 1.67 -15.01
N SER A 135 -6.37 0.64 -14.59
CA SER A 135 -7.83 0.61 -14.68
C SER A 135 -8.49 1.68 -13.81
N LEU A 136 -8.05 1.81 -12.55
CA LEU A 136 -8.59 2.81 -11.62
C LEU A 136 -8.20 4.23 -12.03
N THR A 137 -6.99 4.42 -12.55
CA THR A 137 -6.56 5.71 -13.11
C THR A 137 -7.44 6.07 -14.31
N GLY A 138 -7.67 5.14 -15.24
CA GLY A 138 -8.56 5.35 -16.38
C GLY A 138 -9.98 5.71 -15.97
N ALA A 139 -10.56 4.98 -15.02
CA ALA A 139 -11.89 5.28 -14.48
C ALA A 139 -11.95 6.67 -13.83
N PHE A 140 -10.93 7.05 -13.06
CA PHE A 140 -10.84 8.38 -12.46
C PHE A 140 -10.74 9.49 -13.51
N LEU A 141 -9.91 9.31 -14.55
CA LEU A 141 -9.75 10.29 -15.62
C LEU A 141 -11.03 10.44 -16.46
N LEU A 142 -11.73 9.35 -16.75
CA LEU A 142 -13.03 9.41 -17.42
C LEU A 142 -14.05 10.16 -16.57
N GLY A 143 -14.16 9.84 -15.28
CA GLY A 143 -15.03 10.57 -14.36
C GLY A 143 -14.68 12.06 -14.31
N TYR A 144 -13.41 12.40 -14.23
CA TYR A 144 -12.95 13.79 -14.27
C TYR A 144 -13.32 14.49 -15.59
N TYR A 145 -13.14 13.85 -16.74
CA TYR A 145 -13.42 14.47 -18.03
C TYR A 145 -14.91 14.67 -18.30
N TYR A 146 -15.75 13.72 -17.89
CA TYR A 146 -17.19 13.78 -18.19
C TYR A 146 -18.02 14.51 -17.14
N TRP A 147 -17.58 14.57 -15.88
CA TRP A 147 -18.37 15.08 -14.75
C TRP A 147 -17.72 16.25 -13.98
N ALA A 148 -16.51 16.71 -14.34
CA ALA A 148 -15.89 17.90 -13.76
C ALA A 148 -16.02 19.12 -14.70
#